data_AF-A0A0J7KR40-F1
#
_entry.id   AF-A0A0J7KR40-F1
#
_cell.length_a   1.000
_cell.length_b   1.000
_cell.length_c   1.000
_cell.angle_alpha   90.00
_cell.angle_beta   90.00
_cell.angle_gamma   90.00
#
_symmetry.space_group_name_H-M   'P 1'
#
loop_
_entity.id
_entity.type
_entity.pdbx_description
1 polymer ?
#
loop_
_entity_poly.entity_id
_entity_poly.type
_entity_poly.pdbx_seq_one_letter_code
_entity_poly.pdbx_strand_id
1 'polypeptide(L)'
;MLKKITKLGQLLGLLASTFVFSQAGNVGINTANPGSTIDINGSVAANYTAINTASYNLNSSDFHVSYNGTSNAVFNLPTAISGMGNFKGRMYTIKNNTNFTLTVNPAAPETINGSANITIPANQSLQLINTGLTGAASTWEITTADTTITASNGLNVSGTNVKLGGTLSQATNIATGGNNLSIDGTGKVLIGTTTVPAGAANSKIVIDNGTTNGALQIKDGTQQLGYVLTSDADGLATWSSTVTTAFANNWSNYTGTLTNPFTSTTGVNTQPTGTSVVIPAKGWYFFRAGITIQSNCNDYSFYISGIGDIWRTYCNVADVQMMSPRDQNRVLYFATPGTYPIIATKTNAVVPTGFNIGNPGFYVNFVKFQN
;
A
#
# COMPACT_ATOMS: atom_id res chain seq x y z
N MET A 1 76.13 -58.29 -32.89
CA MET A 1 77.27 -57.34 -32.72
C MET A 1 76.73 -55.94 -32.48
N LEU A 2 76.56 -55.51 -31.23
CA LEU A 2 76.45 -54.09 -30.86
C LEU A 2 77.26 -53.90 -29.57
N LYS A 3 78.59 -53.82 -29.72
CA LYS A 3 79.50 -53.45 -28.63
C LYS A 3 80.17 -52.15 -29.04
N LYS A 4 80.04 -51.13 -28.17
CA LYS A 4 80.59 -49.76 -28.26
C LYS A 4 79.62 -48.70 -28.80
N ILE A 5 78.53 -48.46 -28.08
CA ILE A 5 78.01 -47.09 -27.97
C ILE A 5 78.90 -46.40 -26.93
N THR A 6 79.64 -45.36 -27.32
CA THR A 6 80.51 -44.61 -26.42
C THR A 6 79.66 -43.87 -25.38
N LYS A 7 80.19 -43.65 -24.17
CA LYS A 7 79.51 -42.88 -23.11
C LYS A 7 79.02 -41.50 -23.60
N LEU A 8 79.70 -40.93 -24.60
CA LEU A 8 79.29 -39.71 -25.29
C LEU A 8 77.97 -39.87 -26.06
N GLY A 9 77.76 -40.99 -26.76
CA GLY A 9 76.50 -41.30 -27.44
C GLY A 9 75.33 -41.56 -26.48
N GLN A 10 75.60 -42.14 -25.31
CA GLN A 10 74.60 -42.27 -24.23
C GLN A 10 74.22 -40.91 -23.62
N LEU A 11 75.19 -40.02 -23.44
CA LEU A 11 74.97 -38.68 -22.91
C LEU A 11 74.22 -37.77 -23.91
N LEU A 12 74.54 -37.86 -25.20
CA LEU A 12 73.81 -37.15 -26.27
C LEU A 12 72.36 -37.65 -26.42
N GLY A 13 72.11 -38.96 -26.26
CA GLY A 13 70.75 -39.50 -26.22
C GLY A 13 69.93 -39.03 -25.01
N LEU A 14 70.58 -38.89 -23.83
CA LEU A 14 69.95 -38.41 -22.60
C LEU A 14 69.70 -36.89 -22.61
N LEU A 15 70.57 -36.10 -23.25
CA LEU A 15 70.34 -34.67 -23.48
C LEU A 15 69.24 -34.44 -24.52
N ALA A 16 69.13 -35.28 -25.55
CA ALA A 16 68.06 -35.16 -26.55
C ALA A 16 66.65 -35.32 -25.94
N SER A 17 66.50 -36.15 -24.89
CA SER A 17 65.25 -36.28 -24.13
C SER A 17 64.90 -35.06 -23.26
N THR A 18 65.80 -34.08 -23.09
CA THR A 18 65.50 -32.83 -22.37
C THR A 18 64.87 -31.76 -23.27
N PHE A 19 64.81 -31.99 -24.59
CA PHE A 19 64.07 -31.15 -25.52
C PHE A 19 62.70 -31.80 -25.78
N VAL A 20 61.72 -31.49 -24.94
CA VAL A 20 60.33 -31.90 -25.17
C VAL A 20 59.79 -31.09 -26.36
N PHE A 21 59.85 -31.65 -27.56
CA PHE A 21 59.11 -31.13 -28.70
C PHE A 21 57.63 -31.46 -28.50
N SER A 22 56.83 -30.48 -28.05
CA SER A 22 55.39 -30.64 -27.86
C SER A 22 54.67 -30.72 -29.21
N GLN A 23 54.64 -31.91 -29.82
CA GLN A 23 53.88 -32.13 -31.05
C GLN A 23 52.90 -33.32 -30.95
N ALA A 24 53.01 -34.15 -29.91
CA ALA A 24 52.01 -35.17 -29.58
C ALA A 24 52.09 -35.53 -28.09
N GLY A 25 51.25 -34.94 -27.24
CA GLY A 25 51.15 -35.25 -25.81
C GLY A 25 50.69 -34.08 -24.94
N ASN A 26 50.37 -34.37 -23.68
CA ASN A 26 50.02 -33.36 -22.68
C ASN A 26 51.29 -32.74 -22.07
N VAL A 27 51.31 -31.42 -21.93
CA VAL A 27 52.38 -30.66 -21.26
C VAL A 27 51.90 -30.30 -19.86
N GLY A 28 52.52 -30.90 -18.85
CA GLY A 28 52.29 -30.56 -17.44
C GLY A 28 53.34 -29.57 -16.93
N ILE A 29 52.89 -28.44 -16.37
CA ILE A 29 53.74 -27.53 -15.60
C ILE A 29 53.35 -27.67 -14.13
N ASN A 30 54.31 -28.14 -13.32
CA ASN A 30 54.09 -28.45 -11.90
C ASN A 30 53.01 -29.53 -11.65
N THR A 31 52.83 -30.45 -12.61
CA THR A 31 51.95 -31.62 -12.50
C THR A 31 52.53 -32.79 -13.29
N ALA A 32 52.77 -33.93 -12.63
CA ALA A 32 53.38 -35.11 -13.27
C ALA A 32 52.37 -35.92 -14.11
N ASN A 33 51.08 -35.70 -13.89
CA ASN A 33 49.98 -36.42 -14.55
C ASN A 33 48.99 -35.39 -15.12
N PRO A 34 49.36 -34.66 -16.18
CA PRO A 34 48.52 -33.61 -16.75
C PRO A 34 47.19 -34.16 -17.29
N GLY A 35 46.07 -33.61 -16.82
CA GLY A 35 44.71 -34.00 -17.24
C GLY A 35 44.24 -33.36 -18.55
N SER A 36 44.95 -32.34 -19.04
CA SER A 36 44.68 -31.61 -20.28
C SER A 36 45.94 -31.49 -21.14
N THR A 37 45.80 -31.15 -22.43
CA THR A 37 46.92 -30.96 -23.36
C THR A 37 47.95 -29.95 -22.85
N ILE A 38 47.50 -28.92 -22.13
CA ILE A 38 48.34 -28.06 -21.29
C ILE A 38 47.67 -28.04 -19.92
N ASP A 39 48.38 -28.49 -18.89
CA ASP A 39 47.93 -28.49 -17.51
C ASP A 39 48.94 -27.73 -16.65
N ILE A 40 48.54 -26.56 -16.16
CA ILE A 40 49.39 -25.66 -15.37
C ILE A 40 48.83 -25.62 -13.96
N ASN A 41 49.51 -26.28 -13.03
CA ASN A 41 49.21 -26.20 -11.61
C ASN A 41 50.03 -25.06 -10.98
N GLY A 42 49.73 -23.83 -11.39
CA GLY A 42 50.45 -22.62 -11.01
C GLY A 42 49.89 -21.36 -11.71
N SER A 43 50.54 -20.21 -11.51
CA SER A 43 50.12 -18.95 -12.13
C SER A 43 50.50 -18.87 -13.61
N VAL A 44 49.68 -18.17 -14.40
CA VAL A 44 49.94 -17.84 -15.81
C VAL A 44 50.15 -16.33 -15.95
N ALA A 45 51.33 -15.92 -16.44
CA ALA A 45 51.63 -14.53 -16.79
C ALA A 45 51.38 -14.30 -18.29
N ALA A 46 50.15 -13.96 -18.65
CA ALA A 46 49.78 -13.66 -20.02
C ALA A 46 50.03 -12.17 -20.36
N ASN A 47 50.05 -11.83 -21.66
CA ASN A 47 50.32 -10.46 -22.11
C ASN A 47 49.21 -9.49 -21.66
N TYR A 48 49.63 -8.34 -21.12
CA TYR A 48 48.78 -7.21 -20.76
C TYR A 48 49.16 -6.01 -21.64
N THR A 49 48.23 -5.57 -22.47
CA THR A 49 48.44 -4.45 -23.40
C THR A 49 47.55 -3.26 -22.99
N ALA A 50 48.16 -2.12 -22.67
CA ALA A 50 47.44 -0.86 -22.46
C ALA A 50 47.31 -0.09 -23.78
N ILE A 51 46.10 0.33 -24.12
CA ILE A 51 45.78 1.05 -25.35
C ILE A 51 45.20 2.43 -25.02
N ASN A 52 45.79 3.48 -25.58
CA ASN A 52 45.34 4.87 -25.38
C ASN A 52 44.80 5.51 -26.67
N THR A 53 44.84 4.79 -27.80
CA THR A 53 44.30 5.27 -29.09
C THR A 53 42.84 4.89 -29.26
N ALA A 54 42.06 5.76 -29.90
CA ALA A 54 40.62 5.54 -30.13
C ALA A 54 40.31 4.42 -31.14
N SER A 55 41.32 3.87 -31.83
CA SER A 55 41.18 2.72 -32.71
C SER A 55 42.31 1.73 -32.49
N TYR A 56 42.00 0.44 -32.44
CA TYR A 56 42.99 -0.63 -32.27
C TYR A 56 42.55 -1.92 -32.95
N ASN A 57 43.47 -2.62 -33.60
CA ASN A 57 43.23 -3.95 -34.17
C ASN A 57 43.91 -4.98 -33.26
N LEU A 58 43.12 -5.87 -32.66
CA LEU A 58 43.65 -6.96 -31.86
C LEU A 58 44.46 -7.90 -32.76
N ASN A 59 45.50 -8.49 -32.20
CA ASN A 59 46.41 -9.36 -32.93
C ASN A 59 46.78 -10.62 -32.12
N SER A 60 47.64 -11.47 -32.67
CA SER A 60 48.00 -12.76 -32.06
C SER A 60 48.82 -12.67 -30.78
N SER A 61 49.39 -11.50 -30.45
CA SER A 61 50.15 -11.28 -29.22
C SER A 61 49.31 -10.80 -28.04
N ASP A 62 48.06 -10.39 -28.30
CA ASP A 62 47.16 -9.90 -27.27
C ASP A 62 46.54 -11.05 -26.47
N PHE A 63 46.29 -10.78 -25.18
CA PHE A 63 45.51 -11.65 -24.31
C PHE A 63 44.58 -10.82 -23.43
N HIS A 64 45.15 -9.87 -22.67
CA HIS A 64 44.39 -8.85 -21.95
C HIS A 64 44.67 -7.47 -22.56
N VAL A 65 43.64 -6.79 -23.03
CA VAL A 65 43.74 -5.46 -23.63
C VAL A 65 42.92 -4.46 -22.81
N SER A 66 43.58 -3.43 -22.30
CA SER A 66 42.97 -2.40 -21.44
C SER A 66 42.94 -1.06 -22.16
N TYR A 67 41.73 -0.55 -22.45
CA TYR A 67 41.55 0.79 -23.01
C TYR A 67 41.59 1.85 -21.92
N ASN A 68 42.50 2.82 -22.06
CA ASN A 68 42.75 3.93 -21.14
C ASN A 68 42.81 5.28 -21.90
N GLY A 69 42.11 5.40 -23.04
CA GLY A 69 42.07 6.62 -23.83
C GLY A 69 41.09 7.67 -23.27
N THR A 70 40.91 8.76 -24.04
CA THR A 70 40.16 9.95 -23.61
C THR A 70 38.93 10.27 -24.48
N SER A 71 38.50 9.31 -25.30
CA SER A 71 37.31 9.42 -26.14
C SER A 71 36.60 8.07 -26.27
N ASN A 72 35.46 8.04 -26.98
CA ASN A 72 34.93 6.77 -27.49
C ASN A 72 35.99 6.07 -28.36
N ALA A 73 35.97 4.74 -28.38
CA ALA A 73 36.95 3.94 -29.10
C ALA A 73 36.35 2.73 -29.80
N VAL A 74 37.08 2.21 -30.77
CA VAL A 74 36.71 1.06 -31.59
C VAL A 74 37.84 0.05 -31.63
N PHE A 75 37.60 -1.16 -31.15
CA PHE A 75 38.54 -2.28 -31.23
C PHE A 75 38.03 -3.29 -32.25
N ASN A 76 38.87 -3.67 -33.21
CA ASN A 76 38.51 -4.64 -34.23
C ASN A 76 39.17 -6.00 -33.93
N LEU A 77 38.37 -7.06 -33.96
CA LEU A 77 38.84 -8.43 -33.85
C LEU A 77 39.52 -8.88 -35.15
N PRO A 78 40.51 -9.78 -35.09
CA PRO A 78 41.10 -10.36 -36.29
C PRO A 78 40.06 -11.09 -37.14
N THR A 79 40.18 -10.98 -38.47
CA THR A 79 39.42 -11.79 -39.42
C THR A 79 39.67 -13.28 -39.21
N ALA A 80 38.62 -14.07 -39.16
CA ALA A 80 38.72 -15.51 -39.00
C ALA A 80 39.37 -16.16 -40.24
N ILE A 81 40.26 -17.13 -40.00
CA ILE A 81 41.02 -17.82 -41.04
C ILE A 81 40.44 -19.23 -41.20
N SER A 82 40.13 -19.65 -42.43
CA SER A 82 39.77 -21.05 -42.71
C SER A 82 41.01 -21.92 -42.93
N GLY A 83 40.96 -23.17 -42.47
CA GLY A 83 42.06 -24.12 -42.65
C GLY A 83 43.29 -23.84 -41.80
N MET A 84 44.48 -23.99 -42.39
CA MET A 84 45.74 -23.87 -41.67
C MET A 84 45.92 -22.44 -41.13
N GLY A 85 46.24 -22.31 -39.84
CA GLY A 85 46.35 -21.00 -39.17
C GLY A 85 45.04 -20.48 -38.56
N ASN A 86 43.94 -21.25 -38.65
CA ASN A 86 42.74 -20.98 -37.86
C ASN A 86 43.08 -20.93 -36.36
N PHE A 87 42.55 -19.92 -35.68
CA PHE A 87 42.85 -19.64 -34.27
C PHE A 87 41.66 -19.92 -33.35
N LYS A 88 40.88 -20.97 -33.66
CA LYS A 88 39.82 -21.50 -32.79
C LYS A 88 40.31 -21.61 -31.35
N GLY A 89 39.51 -21.12 -30.42
CA GLY A 89 39.82 -21.11 -29.00
C GLY A 89 40.69 -19.94 -28.55
N ARG A 90 41.17 -19.06 -29.46
CA ARG A 90 41.86 -17.83 -29.04
C ARG A 90 40.92 -16.98 -28.20
N MET A 91 41.40 -16.58 -27.02
CA MET A 91 40.66 -15.75 -26.09
C MET A 91 41.23 -14.36 -26.02
N TYR A 92 40.34 -13.37 -25.87
CA TYR A 92 40.70 -12.00 -25.51
C TYR A 92 39.87 -11.54 -24.33
N THR A 93 40.52 -10.90 -23.38
CA THR A 93 39.86 -10.07 -22.36
C THR A 93 40.04 -8.62 -22.74
N ILE A 94 38.94 -7.91 -22.95
CA ILE A 94 38.94 -6.49 -23.30
C ILE A 94 38.33 -5.72 -22.14
N LYS A 95 39.09 -4.80 -21.56
CA LYS A 95 38.65 -3.95 -20.44
C LYS A 95 38.54 -2.50 -20.91
N ASN A 96 37.41 -1.87 -20.63
CA ASN A 96 37.24 -0.43 -20.75
C ASN A 96 37.45 0.22 -19.37
N ASN A 97 38.60 0.88 -19.14
CA ASN A 97 38.90 1.58 -17.89
C ASN A 97 38.54 3.07 -17.95
N THR A 98 37.73 3.47 -18.93
CA THR A 98 37.39 4.87 -19.18
C THR A 98 35.92 5.15 -18.87
N ASN A 99 35.55 6.43 -18.91
CA ASN A 99 34.16 6.88 -18.84
C ASN A 99 33.47 6.93 -20.22
N PHE A 100 34.15 6.49 -21.28
CA PHE A 100 33.67 6.52 -22.65
C PHE A 100 33.16 5.16 -23.10
N THR A 101 32.52 5.13 -24.27
CA THR A 101 32.02 3.90 -24.88
C THR A 101 33.12 3.24 -25.71
N LEU A 102 33.37 1.95 -25.47
CA LEU A 102 34.25 1.12 -26.30
C LEU A 102 33.41 0.15 -27.13
N THR A 103 33.50 0.25 -28.46
CA THR A 103 32.84 -0.67 -29.38
C THR A 103 33.83 -1.72 -29.87
N VAL A 104 33.43 -3.00 -29.83
CA VAL A 104 34.20 -4.11 -30.37
C VAL A 104 33.51 -4.62 -31.63
N ASN A 105 34.24 -4.62 -32.75
CA ASN A 105 33.76 -5.07 -34.04
C ASN A 105 34.43 -6.40 -34.44
N PRO A 106 33.68 -7.41 -34.88
CA PRO A 106 34.23 -8.48 -35.69
C PRO A 106 34.56 -7.98 -37.11
N ALA A 107 35.34 -8.75 -37.88
CA ALA A 107 35.56 -8.43 -39.29
C ALA A 107 34.27 -8.70 -40.09
N ALA A 108 33.83 -7.80 -40.96
CA ALA A 108 32.64 -8.07 -41.78
C ALA A 108 32.91 -9.24 -42.77
N PRO A 109 31.96 -10.19 -42.96
CA PRO A 109 30.58 -10.22 -42.48
C PRO A 109 30.36 -10.99 -41.16
N GLU A 110 31.42 -11.26 -40.40
CA GLU A 110 31.38 -12.05 -39.17
C GLU A 110 30.59 -11.36 -38.04
N THR A 111 30.23 -12.14 -37.01
CA THR A 111 29.45 -11.65 -35.86
C THR A 111 30.03 -12.11 -34.52
N ILE A 112 29.65 -11.39 -33.46
CA ILE A 112 29.87 -11.76 -32.05
C ILE A 112 28.52 -12.17 -31.46
N ASN A 113 28.30 -13.46 -31.14
CA ASN A 113 26.98 -13.99 -30.73
C ASN A 113 25.81 -13.49 -31.61
N GLY A 114 25.99 -13.45 -32.93
CA GLY A 114 25.01 -12.97 -33.91
C GLY A 114 24.92 -11.45 -34.05
N SER A 115 25.66 -10.68 -33.26
CA SER A 115 25.69 -9.21 -33.33
C SER A 115 26.83 -8.70 -34.22
N ALA A 116 26.58 -7.64 -34.99
CA ALA A 116 27.59 -6.99 -35.85
C ALA A 116 28.64 -6.18 -35.08
N ASN A 117 28.39 -5.89 -33.80
CA ASN A 117 29.31 -5.30 -32.85
C ASN A 117 28.80 -5.53 -31.42
N ILE A 118 29.67 -5.34 -30.43
CA ILE A 118 29.32 -5.32 -29.00
C ILE A 118 29.87 -4.04 -28.39
N THR A 119 29.11 -3.43 -27.49
CA THR A 119 29.58 -2.28 -26.71
C THR A 119 30.00 -2.71 -25.32
N ILE A 120 31.16 -2.24 -24.86
CA ILE A 120 31.66 -2.37 -23.50
C ILE A 120 31.49 -1.00 -22.81
N PRO A 121 30.50 -0.85 -21.91
CA PRO A 121 30.30 0.39 -21.18
C PRO A 121 31.49 0.78 -20.31
N ALA A 122 31.45 2.01 -19.79
CA ALA A 122 32.46 2.53 -18.88
C ALA A 122 32.74 1.57 -17.72
N ASN A 123 34.02 1.35 -17.43
CA ASN A 123 34.51 0.52 -16.33
C ASN A 123 34.08 -0.98 -16.38
N GLN A 124 33.62 -1.48 -17.53
CA GLN A 124 33.27 -2.89 -17.73
C GLN A 124 34.32 -3.66 -18.55
N SER A 125 34.21 -4.98 -18.55
CA SER A 125 35.04 -5.89 -19.34
C SER A 125 34.20 -6.90 -20.10
N LEU A 126 34.78 -7.44 -21.15
CA LEU A 126 34.24 -8.50 -21.97
C LEU A 126 35.31 -9.56 -22.17
N GLN A 127 34.96 -10.84 -22.04
CA GLN A 127 35.79 -11.93 -22.53
C GLN A 127 35.16 -12.57 -23.76
N LEU A 128 35.99 -12.77 -24.78
CA LEU A 128 35.62 -13.35 -26.05
C LEU A 128 36.48 -14.58 -26.33
N ILE A 129 35.90 -15.56 -27.02
CA ILE A 129 36.60 -16.73 -27.55
C ILE A 129 36.27 -16.93 -29.04
N ASN A 130 37.27 -17.22 -29.86
CA ASN A 130 37.05 -17.54 -31.27
C ASN A 130 36.47 -18.95 -31.44
N THR A 131 35.41 -19.09 -32.24
CA THR A 131 34.71 -20.38 -32.45
C THR A 131 35.37 -21.27 -33.50
N GLY A 132 36.28 -20.71 -34.30
CA GLY A 132 36.87 -21.36 -35.47
C GLY A 132 36.01 -21.30 -36.73
N LEU A 133 34.80 -20.71 -36.66
CA LEU A 133 33.94 -20.50 -37.82
C LEU A 133 34.43 -19.30 -38.65
N THR A 134 33.94 -19.19 -39.88
CA THR A 134 34.24 -18.10 -40.82
C THR A 134 32.97 -17.63 -41.54
N GLY A 135 33.02 -16.47 -42.20
CA GLY A 135 31.89 -15.93 -42.96
C GLY A 135 30.83 -15.30 -42.05
N ALA A 136 29.55 -15.29 -42.47
CA ALA A 136 28.46 -14.62 -41.75
C ALA A 136 28.01 -15.31 -40.44
N ALA A 137 28.83 -16.19 -39.88
CA ALA A 137 28.57 -16.90 -38.64
C ALA A 137 29.05 -16.11 -37.41
N SER A 138 28.73 -16.61 -36.21
CA SER A 138 29.36 -16.14 -34.97
C SER A 138 30.77 -16.71 -34.87
N THR A 139 31.74 -15.95 -35.38
CA THR A 139 33.16 -16.32 -35.31
C THR A 139 33.74 -16.04 -33.93
N TRP A 140 33.03 -15.24 -33.13
CA TRP A 140 33.36 -14.92 -31.74
C TRP A 140 32.16 -15.14 -30.83
N GLU A 141 32.43 -15.73 -29.67
CA GLU A 141 31.45 -15.92 -28.60
C GLU A 141 31.85 -15.17 -27.33
N ILE A 142 30.86 -14.60 -26.66
CA ILE A 142 31.04 -13.96 -25.35
C ILE A 142 31.04 -15.04 -24.27
N THR A 143 32.12 -15.13 -23.50
CA THR A 143 32.29 -16.11 -22.42
C THR A 143 31.96 -15.55 -21.05
N THR A 144 32.14 -14.24 -20.85
CA THR A 144 31.66 -13.49 -19.69
C THR A 144 31.23 -12.10 -20.12
N ALA A 145 29.97 -11.76 -19.86
CA ALA A 145 29.48 -10.39 -19.87
C ALA A 145 28.86 -10.12 -18.49
N ASP A 146 29.21 -8.99 -17.87
CA ASP A 146 28.46 -8.50 -16.71
C ASP A 146 26.99 -8.43 -17.10
N THR A 147 26.13 -9.14 -16.37
CA THR A 147 24.71 -9.21 -16.70
C THR A 147 24.07 -7.84 -16.51
N THR A 148 23.48 -7.30 -17.57
CA THR A 148 22.71 -6.07 -17.50
C THR A 148 21.52 -6.27 -16.56
N ILE A 149 21.49 -5.55 -15.43
CA ILE A 149 20.31 -5.51 -14.56
C ILE A 149 19.24 -4.70 -15.28
N THR A 150 18.08 -5.29 -15.54
CA THR A 150 16.93 -4.61 -16.15
C THR A 150 15.86 -4.33 -15.11
N ALA A 151 15.08 -3.28 -15.33
CA ALA A 151 13.88 -2.98 -14.56
C ALA A 151 12.77 -2.55 -15.51
N SER A 152 11.54 -2.92 -15.19
CA SER A 152 10.34 -2.57 -15.94
C SER A 152 9.15 -2.42 -15.00
N ASN A 153 8.03 -1.95 -15.53
CA ASN A 153 6.74 -1.91 -14.85
C ASN A 153 6.77 -1.31 -13.42
N GLY A 154 7.00 0.00 -13.32
CA GLY A 154 7.02 0.70 -12.03
C GLY A 154 8.39 0.79 -11.37
N LEU A 155 9.38 0.08 -11.92
CA LEU A 155 10.77 0.10 -11.46
C LEU A 155 11.66 0.91 -12.41
N ASN A 156 12.76 1.45 -11.88
CA ASN A 156 13.79 2.18 -12.61
C ASN A 156 15.19 1.73 -12.15
N VAL A 157 16.16 1.66 -13.06
CA VAL A 157 17.57 1.35 -12.76
C VAL A 157 18.40 2.61 -12.71
N SER A 158 19.21 2.75 -11.65
CA SER A 158 20.23 3.79 -11.56
C SER A 158 21.56 3.14 -11.13
N GLY A 159 22.49 3.02 -12.07
CA GLY A 159 23.71 2.22 -11.88
C GLY A 159 23.36 0.75 -11.70
N THR A 160 23.73 0.18 -10.55
CA THR A 160 23.41 -1.21 -10.17
C THR A 160 22.19 -1.32 -9.22
N ASN A 161 21.46 -0.22 -9.00
CA ASN A 161 20.33 -0.18 -8.06
C ASN A 161 18.98 -0.14 -8.79
N VAL A 162 18.07 -1.03 -8.41
CA VAL A 162 16.69 -1.07 -8.88
C VAL A 162 15.79 -0.39 -7.85
N LYS A 163 15.02 0.62 -8.25
CA LYS A 163 14.17 1.42 -7.39
C LYS A 163 12.73 1.45 -7.89
N LEU A 164 11.76 1.65 -6.98
CA LEU A 164 10.40 2.06 -7.34
C LEU A 164 10.40 3.51 -7.86
N GLY A 165 9.46 3.82 -8.76
CA GLY A 165 9.25 5.18 -9.30
C GLY A 165 9.30 5.29 -10.82
N GLY A 166 9.31 4.17 -11.55
CA GLY A 166 9.08 4.14 -13.00
C GLY A 166 7.59 4.16 -13.36
N THR A 167 7.28 4.28 -14.64
CA THR A 167 5.90 4.12 -15.15
C THR A 167 5.49 2.66 -15.12
N LEU A 168 4.26 2.37 -14.69
CA LEU A 168 3.66 1.04 -14.85
C LEU A 168 3.35 0.81 -16.33
N SER A 169 3.89 -0.26 -16.91
CA SER A 169 3.64 -0.66 -18.30
C SER A 169 2.51 -1.69 -18.40
N GLN A 170 2.06 -2.22 -17.27
CA GLN A 170 1.02 -3.24 -17.15
C GLN A 170 0.47 -3.25 -15.71
N ALA A 171 -0.62 -3.99 -15.47
CA ALA A 171 -1.16 -4.15 -14.13
C ALA A 171 -0.13 -4.80 -13.18
N THR A 172 -0.13 -4.35 -11.92
CA THR A 172 0.78 -4.86 -10.89
C THR A 172 -0.01 -5.31 -9.67
N ASN A 173 0.26 -6.53 -9.21
CA ASN A 173 -0.36 -7.13 -8.05
C ASN A 173 0.71 -7.44 -7.00
N ILE A 174 0.51 -6.95 -5.77
CA ILE A 174 1.36 -7.30 -4.64
C ILE A 174 0.61 -8.37 -3.81
N ALA A 175 0.91 -9.64 -4.05
CA ALA A 175 0.37 -10.74 -3.26
C ALA A 175 1.16 -10.87 -1.95
N THR A 176 0.53 -10.57 -0.81
CA THR A 176 1.24 -10.52 0.48
C THR A 176 1.45 -11.88 1.15
N GLY A 177 0.75 -12.93 0.69
CA GLY A 177 0.95 -14.31 1.16
C GLY A 177 0.74 -14.49 2.68
N GLY A 178 -0.13 -13.69 3.31
CA GLY A 178 -0.36 -13.71 4.75
C GLY A 178 0.59 -12.84 5.57
N ASN A 179 1.51 -12.12 4.93
CA ASN A 179 2.42 -11.17 5.59
C ASN A 179 1.91 -9.72 5.51
N ASN A 180 2.47 -8.86 6.35
CA ASN A 180 2.18 -7.44 6.32
C ASN A 180 3.07 -6.73 5.28
N LEU A 181 2.46 -5.86 4.47
CA LEU A 181 3.21 -4.85 3.71
C LEU A 181 3.28 -3.57 4.56
N SER A 182 4.45 -3.29 5.12
CA SER A 182 4.67 -2.11 5.97
C SER A 182 5.25 -0.93 5.16
N ILE A 183 4.72 0.27 5.39
CA ILE A 183 5.32 1.54 4.99
C ILE A 183 5.43 2.38 6.26
N ASP A 184 6.50 2.14 7.02
CA ASP A 184 6.70 2.65 8.39
C ASP A 184 7.68 3.82 8.51
N GLY A 185 8.24 4.25 7.38
CA GLY A 185 9.09 5.44 7.33
C GLY A 185 8.36 6.72 7.77
N THR A 186 9.14 7.76 8.00
CA THR A 186 8.60 9.09 8.38
C THR A 186 7.81 9.76 7.25
N GLY A 187 8.01 9.32 6.01
CA GLY A 187 7.30 9.76 4.81
C GLY A 187 5.79 9.47 4.79
N LYS A 188 5.18 9.70 3.63
CA LYS A 188 3.74 9.59 3.39
C LYS A 188 3.46 8.77 2.14
N VAL A 189 2.30 8.12 2.09
CA VAL A 189 1.74 7.53 0.87
C VAL A 189 0.91 8.59 0.18
N LEU A 190 1.36 9.03 -0.99
CA LEU A 190 0.67 10.00 -1.82
C LEU A 190 0.01 9.28 -3.00
N ILE A 191 -1.28 9.54 -3.22
CA ILE A 191 -2.07 8.97 -4.31
C ILE A 191 -2.68 10.11 -5.10
N GLY A 192 -2.40 10.15 -6.41
CA GLY A 192 -2.84 11.24 -7.30
C GLY A 192 -2.00 12.52 -7.23
N THR A 193 -0.97 12.57 -6.37
CA THR A 193 -0.03 13.70 -6.26
C THR A 193 1.39 13.21 -5.94
N THR A 194 2.40 14.01 -6.27
CA THR A 194 3.81 13.79 -5.92
C THR A 194 4.32 14.77 -4.85
N THR A 195 3.48 15.70 -4.42
CA THR A 195 3.79 16.69 -3.38
C THR A 195 2.74 16.61 -2.28
N VAL A 196 3.13 17.00 -1.06
CA VAL A 196 2.20 17.03 0.08
C VAL A 196 1.30 18.27 -0.05
N PRO A 197 -0.02 18.14 -0.24
CA PRO A 197 -0.92 19.27 -0.32
C PRO A 197 -0.96 20.08 0.99
N ALA A 198 -1.32 21.36 0.88
CA ALA A 198 -1.49 22.23 2.04
C ALA A 198 -2.49 21.61 3.04
N GLY A 199 -2.14 21.63 4.33
CA GLY A 199 -2.96 21.04 5.40
C GLY A 199 -2.77 19.54 5.65
N ALA A 200 -2.07 18.80 4.77
CA ALA A 200 -1.84 17.36 4.92
C ALA A 200 -0.57 16.99 5.71
N ALA A 201 0.01 17.93 6.47
CA ALA A 201 1.27 17.75 7.19
C ALA A 201 1.23 16.58 8.20
N ASN A 202 0.06 16.35 8.83
CA ASN A 202 -0.11 15.30 9.84
C ASN A 202 -0.66 13.98 9.27
N SER A 203 -1.07 13.95 8.00
CA SER A 203 -1.64 12.75 7.37
C SER A 203 -0.54 11.78 6.93
N LYS A 204 -0.76 10.47 7.10
CA LYS A 204 0.13 9.43 6.56
C LYS A 204 -0.26 8.94 5.17
N ILE A 205 -1.55 8.95 4.87
CA ILE A 205 -2.10 8.69 3.54
C ILE A 205 -2.75 9.98 3.05
N VAL A 206 -2.39 10.39 1.84
CA VAL A 206 -2.97 11.55 1.17
C VAL A 206 -3.49 11.10 -0.18
N ILE A 207 -4.74 11.39 -0.46
CA ILE A 207 -5.37 11.10 -1.75
C ILE A 207 -5.87 12.43 -2.32
N ASP A 208 -5.30 12.82 -3.45
CA ASP A 208 -5.59 14.07 -4.14
C ASP A 208 -6.05 13.76 -5.58
N ASN A 209 -7.34 13.97 -5.84
CA ASN A 209 -7.95 13.75 -7.16
C ASN A 209 -8.15 15.08 -7.92
N GLY A 210 -7.42 16.14 -7.51
CA GLY A 210 -7.54 17.48 -8.07
C GLY A 210 -8.94 18.05 -7.89
N THR A 211 -9.55 18.51 -8.99
CA THR A 211 -10.89 19.12 -9.00
C THR A 211 -12.04 18.12 -9.18
N THR A 212 -11.74 16.82 -9.24
CA THR A 212 -12.74 15.78 -9.49
C THR A 212 -13.20 15.12 -8.19
N ASN A 213 -14.52 15.00 -8.01
CA ASN A 213 -15.11 14.32 -6.86
C ASN A 213 -14.75 12.82 -6.84
N GLY A 214 -14.78 12.21 -5.64
CA GLY A 214 -14.62 10.75 -5.50
C GLY A 214 -13.19 10.27 -5.30
N ALA A 215 -12.36 11.05 -4.62
CA ALA A 215 -10.96 10.69 -4.33
C ALA A 215 -10.80 9.40 -3.52
N LEU A 216 -11.80 9.00 -2.72
CA LEU A 216 -11.81 7.78 -1.91
C LEU A 216 -13.13 7.04 -2.07
N GLN A 217 -13.06 5.75 -2.41
CA GLN A 217 -14.19 4.83 -2.36
C GLN A 217 -13.86 3.68 -1.41
N ILE A 218 -14.73 3.43 -0.45
CA ILE A 218 -14.64 2.31 0.49
C ILE A 218 -15.89 1.47 0.32
N LYS A 219 -15.72 0.20 -0.04
CA LYS A 219 -16.82 -0.76 -0.21
C LYS A 219 -16.46 -2.03 0.53
N ASP A 220 -17.31 -2.43 1.47
CA ASP A 220 -17.23 -3.70 2.19
C ASP A 220 -18.47 -4.58 1.93
N GLY A 221 -19.41 -4.12 1.10
CA GLY A 221 -20.67 -4.81 0.79
C GLY A 221 -21.84 -4.37 1.67
N THR A 222 -21.61 -3.61 2.74
CA THR A 222 -22.63 -3.15 3.68
C THR A 222 -23.07 -1.71 3.46
N GLN A 223 -22.43 -1.00 2.52
CA GLN A 223 -22.80 0.37 2.17
C GLN A 223 -24.25 0.45 1.62
N GLN A 224 -25.04 1.42 2.12
CA GLN A 224 -26.41 1.70 1.68
C GLN A 224 -26.65 3.22 1.57
N LEU A 225 -27.72 3.60 0.87
CA LEU A 225 -28.15 5.00 0.83
C LEU A 225 -28.46 5.49 2.25
N GLY A 226 -27.87 6.62 2.64
CA GLY A 226 -28.05 7.23 3.97
C GLY A 226 -27.13 6.68 5.07
N TYR A 227 -26.27 5.70 4.76
CA TYR A 227 -25.27 5.21 5.71
C TYR A 227 -24.05 6.11 5.68
N VAL A 228 -23.39 6.26 6.82
CA VAL A 228 -22.10 6.94 6.95
C VAL A 228 -21.08 6.00 7.58
N LEU A 229 -19.81 6.19 7.25
CA LEU A 229 -18.71 5.40 7.81
C LEU A 229 -18.40 5.94 9.21
N THR A 230 -18.60 5.11 10.24
CA THR A 230 -18.35 5.47 11.65
C THR A 230 -17.35 4.51 12.28
N SER A 231 -16.44 5.04 13.10
CA SER A 231 -15.49 4.23 13.86
C SER A 231 -16.02 3.85 15.24
N ASP A 232 -15.67 2.67 15.72
CA ASP A 232 -15.81 2.27 17.13
C ASP A 232 -14.65 2.79 18.01
N ALA A 233 -14.57 2.30 19.25
CA ALA A 233 -13.55 2.70 20.21
C ALA A 233 -12.13 2.22 19.86
N ASP A 234 -12.01 1.17 19.04
CA ASP A 234 -10.74 0.63 18.56
C ASP A 234 -10.32 1.27 17.22
N GLY A 235 -11.14 2.17 16.69
CA GLY A 235 -10.90 2.83 15.41
C GLY A 235 -11.32 2.00 14.19
N LEU A 236 -12.01 0.88 14.39
CA LEU A 236 -12.56 0.08 13.30
C LEU A 236 -13.78 0.79 12.72
N ALA A 237 -13.70 1.12 11.43
CA ALA A 237 -14.74 1.83 10.72
C ALA A 237 -15.71 0.87 10.03
N THR A 238 -17.02 1.10 10.20
CA THR A 238 -18.09 0.33 9.54
C THR A 238 -19.17 1.27 9.00
N TRP A 239 -19.81 0.89 7.89
CA TRP A 239 -20.98 1.61 7.40
C TRP A 239 -22.15 1.42 8.38
N SER A 240 -22.68 2.52 8.90
CA SER A 240 -23.79 2.49 9.85
C SER A 240 -24.92 3.38 9.38
N SER A 241 -26.16 2.97 9.67
CA SER A 241 -27.35 3.79 9.55
C SER A 241 -27.37 4.80 10.70
N THR A 242 -26.38 5.68 10.78
CA THR A 242 -26.24 6.67 11.85
C THR A 242 -27.26 7.82 11.71
N VAL A 243 -28.41 7.53 11.09
CA VAL A 243 -29.65 8.29 11.23
C VAL A 243 -30.20 8.12 12.65
N THR A 244 -29.40 8.49 13.65
CA THR A 244 -29.87 8.97 14.95
C THR A 244 -29.69 10.49 15.02
N THR A 245 -29.99 11.17 13.91
CA THR A 245 -30.22 12.62 13.88
C THR A 245 -31.64 12.85 13.39
N ALA A 246 -32.48 13.39 14.28
CA ALA A 246 -33.90 13.78 14.10
C ALA A 246 -34.94 12.65 14.24
N PHE A 247 -35.69 12.70 15.36
CA PHE A 247 -36.98 12.04 15.58
C PHE A 247 -37.16 10.64 14.96
N ALA A 248 -36.26 9.70 15.25
CA ALA A 248 -36.58 8.30 15.00
C ALA A 248 -37.95 8.01 15.63
N ASN A 249 -38.82 7.25 14.95
CA ASN A 249 -40.15 6.83 15.46
C ASN A 249 -40.03 5.84 16.64
N ASN A 250 -39.01 6.01 17.47
CA ASN A 250 -38.68 5.22 18.64
C ASN A 250 -39.20 5.94 19.90
N TRP A 251 -40.51 6.16 19.92
CA TRP A 251 -41.20 6.79 21.05
C TRP A 251 -41.28 5.82 22.22
N SER A 252 -40.80 6.26 23.38
CA SER A 252 -41.07 5.60 24.66
C SER A 252 -42.40 6.09 25.23
N ASN A 253 -43.12 5.22 25.92
CA ASN A 253 -44.38 5.55 26.60
C ASN A 253 -44.15 5.75 28.11
N TYR A 254 -45.07 6.45 28.77
CA TYR A 254 -45.14 6.44 30.23
C TYR A 254 -45.41 5.03 30.77
N THR A 255 -45.05 4.82 32.03
CA THR A 255 -45.31 3.60 32.79
C THR A 255 -46.31 3.87 33.92
N GLY A 256 -46.94 2.81 34.42
CA GLY A 256 -47.93 2.90 35.52
C GLY A 256 -49.37 3.06 35.04
N THR A 257 -50.29 3.14 35.99
CA THR A 257 -51.74 3.26 35.73
C THR A 257 -52.20 4.64 36.13
N LEU A 258 -52.81 5.36 35.19
CA LEU A 258 -53.35 6.68 35.48
C LEU A 258 -54.52 6.59 36.47
N THR A 259 -54.38 7.25 37.61
CA THR A 259 -55.45 7.51 38.56
C THR A 259 -55.88 8.97 38.45
N ASN A 260 -57.17 9.29 38.66
CA ASN A 260 -57.62 10.67 38.69
C ASN A 260 -56.98 11.42 39.87
N PRO A 261 -56.06 12.37 39.63
CA PRO A 261 -55.36 13.06 40.71
C PRO A 261 -56.16 14.25 41.26
N PHE A 262 -57.29 14.61 40.65
CA PHE A 262 -58.01 15.86 40.91
C PHE A 262 -59.26 15.68 41.78
N THR A 263 -59.20 14.82 42.81
CA THR A 263 -60.35 14.47 43.67
C THR A 263 -60.58 15.43 44.84
N SER A 264 -59.58 16.24 45.22
CA SER A 264 -59.68 17.19 46.35
C SER A 264 -60.66 18.34 46.06
N THR A 265 -61.32 18.87 47.07
CA THR A 265 -62.11 20.12 47.00
C THR A 265 -61.29 21.37 47.30
N THR A 266 -59.95 21.29 47.27
CA THR A 266 -59.03 22.42 47.41
C THR A 266 -58.10 22.53 46.20
N GLY A 267 -57.53 23.71 45.98
CA GLY A 267 -56.38 23.85 45.08
C GLY A 267 -55.19 23.09 45.66
N VAL A 268 -54.56 22.23 44.87
CA VAL A 268 -53.46 21.39 45.32
C VAL A 268 -52.37 21.34 44.26
N ASN A 269 -51.15 21.55 44.72
CA ASN A 269 -49.93 21.29 43.97
C ASN A 269 -49.46 19.88 44.38
N THR A 270 -48.85 19.11 43.47
CA THR A 270 -48.19 17.80 43.75
C THR A 270 -49.08 16.57 43.98
N GLN A 271 -50.17 16.40 43.22
CA GLN A 271 -50.99 15.19 43.31
C GLN A 271 -50.39 14.02 42.48
N PRO A 272 -50.28 12.80 43.04
CA PRO A 272 -49.76 11.66 42.31
C PRO A 272 -50.75 11.20 41.22
N THR A 273 -50.24 10.98 40.01
CA THR A 273 -51.04 10.48 38.89
C THR A 273 -51.03 8.95 38.76
N GLY A 274 -50.17 8.27 39.51
CA GLY A 274 -49.88 6.85 39.35
C GLY A 274 -49.03 6.52 38.12
N THR A 275 -48.54 7.54 37.40
CA THR A 275 -47.74 7.39 36.17
C THR A 275 -46.33 7.96 36.32
N SER A 276 -45.40 7.47 35.50
CA SER A 276 -44.00 7.91 35.51
C SER A 276 -43.39 7.80 34.11
N VAL A 277 -42.25 8.44 33.90
CA VAL A 277 -41.41 8.23 32.71
C VAL A 277 -40.06 7.65 33.10
N VAL A 278 -39.59 6.67 32.34
CA VAL A 278 -38.29 6.03 32.56
C VAL A 278 -37.28 6.60 31.57
N ILE A 279 -36.30 7.32 32.08
CA ILE A 279 -35.28 8.01 31.29
C ILE A 279 -34.01 7.16 31.28
N PRO A 280 -33.61 6.57 30.13
CA PRO A 280 -32.52 5.61 30.08
C PRO A 280 -31.13 6.26 30.14
N ALA A 281 -31.02 7.53 29.72
CA ALA A 281 -29.75 8.24 29.66
C ALA A 281 -29.96 9.75 29.88
N LYS A 282 -28.95 10.44 30.42
CA LYS A 282 -28.88 11.91 30.45
C LYS A 282 -29.09 12.49 29.04
N GLY A 283 -29.81 13.60 28.94
CA GLY A 283 -29.89 14.40 27.71
C GLY A 283 -31.20 15.14 27.53
N TRP A 284 -31.40 15.65 26.32
CA TRP A 284 -32.61 16.36 25.91
C TRP A 284 -33.60 15.41 25.24
N TYR A 285 -34.85 15.53 25.68
CA TYR A 285 -35.97 14.70 25.25
C TYR A 285 -37.11 15.57 24.76
N PHE A 286 -37.73 15.13 23.67
CA PHE A 286 -38.95 15.71 23.16
C PHE A 286 -40.14 14.89 23.68
N PHE A 287 -41.12 15.56 24.27
CA PHE A 287 -42.34 14.98 24.83
C PHE A 287 -43.54 15.40 24.00
N ARG A 288 -44.49 14.47 23.85
CA ARG A 288 -45.87 14.74 23.43
C ARG A 288 -46.82 14.21 24.49
N ALA A 289 -47.74 15.04 24.95
CA ALA A 289 -48.72 14.65 25.95
C ALA A 289 -50.12 15.16 25.61
N GLY A 290 -51.13 14.42 26.05
CA GLY A 290 -52.53 14.82 25.87
C GLY A 290 -53.44 14.11 26.86
N ILE A 291 -54.46 14.84 27.31
CA ILE A 291 -55.59 14.34 28.10
C ILE A 291 -56.79 15.25 27.87
N THR A 292 -57.99 14.67 27.98
CA THR A 292 -59.23 15.42 27.99
C THR A 292 -59.82 15.45 29.40
N ILE A 293 -60.14 16.64 29.88
CA ILE A 293 -60.77 16.90 31.18
C ILE A 293 -62.01 17.76 30.95
N GLN A 294 -63.14 17.38 31.56
CA GLN A 294 -64.34 18.20 31.60
C GLN A 294 -64.44 18.88 32.96
N SER A 295 -64.47 20.21 32.96
CA SER A 295 -64.41 21.02 34.17
C SER A 295 -65.00 22.41 33.93
N ASN A 296 -65.49 23.08 34.98
CA ASN A 296 -65.63 24.54 34.97
C ASN A 296 -64.25 25.19 35.24
N CYS A 297 -64.21 26.51 35.43
CA CYS A 297 -62.97 27.29 35.50
C CYS A 297 -61.93 26.80 36.52
N ASN A 298 -60.88 26.14 36.03
CA ASN A 298 -59.68 25.77 36.79
C ASN A 298 -58.49 25.53 35.84
N ASP A 299 -57.28 25.81 36.30
CA ASP A 299 -56.08 25.44 35.55
C ASP A 299 -55.67 24.03 35.98
N TYR A 300 -55.31 23.20 35.01
CA TYR A 300 -54.80 21.86 35.28
C TYR A 300 -53.44 21.70 34.61
N SER A 301 -52.49 21.08 35.31
CA SER A 301 -51.20 20.71 34.72
C SER A 301 -50.75 19.33 35.13
N PHE A 302 -49.96 18.72 34.27
CA PHE A 302 -49.15 17.54 34.54
C PHE A 302 -47.70 17.93 34.31
N TYR A 303 -46.84 17.59 35.27
CA TYR A 303 -45.43 17.94 35.24
C TYR A 303 -44.60 16.80 35.81
N ILE A 304 -43.34 16.78 35.39
CA ILE A 304 -42.36 15.85 35.89
C ILE A 304 -41.61 16.56 37.02
N SER A 305 -41.67 16.00 38.22
CA SER A 305 -41.11 16.63 39.42
C SER A 305 -39.63 16.99 39.23
N GLY A 306 -39.27 18.25 39.47
CA GLY A 306 -37.90 18.75 39.31
C GLY A 306 -37.42 18.96 37.86
N ILE A 307 -38.27 18.71 36.85
CA ILE A 307 -37.92 18.80 35.44
C ILE A 307 -38.72 19.88 34.73
N GLY A 308 -40.05 19.81 34.77
CA GLY A 308 -40.92 20.78 34.10
C GLY A 308 -42.27 20.23 33.67
N ASP A 309 -43.13 21.11 33.16
CA ASP A 309 -44.47 20.75 32.68
C ASP A 309 -44.42 19.94 31.38
N ILE A 310 -45.27 18.91 31.29
CA ILE A 310 -45.48 18.13 30.07
C ILE A 310 -46.84 18.43 29.43
N TRP A 311 -47.82 18.86 30.23
CA TRP A 311 -49.15 19.23 29.76
C TRP A 311 -49.74 20.31 30.67
N ARG A 312 -50.43 21.28 30.10
CA ARG A 312 -51.15 22.32 30.86
C ARG A 312 -52.35 22.84 30.09
N THR A 313 -53.43 23.08 30.80
CA THR A 313 -54.59 23.84 30.33
C THR A 313 -54.86 24.98 31.29
N TYR A 314 -55.26 26.12 30.74
CA TYR A 314 -55.65 27.29 31.51
C TYR A 314 -57.16 27.48 31.39
N CYS A 315 -57.79 27.89 32.47
CA CYS A 315 -59.17 28.34 32.44
C CYS A 315 -59.29 29.59 31.56
N ASN A 316 -60.24 29.56 30.64
CA ASN A 316 -60.68 30.74 29.89
C ASN A 316 -62.21 30.85 29.79
N VAL A 317 -62.95 30.06 30.58
CA VAL A 317 -64.41 29.92 30.51
C VAL A 317 -65.01 29.77 31.91
N ALA A 318 -66.17 30.38 32.15
CA ALA A 318 -66.87 30.30 33.44
C ALA A 318 -67.69 29.00 33.60
N ASP A 319 -68.16 28.43 32.48
CA ASP A 319 -69.02 27.26 32.46
C ASP A 319 -68.24 25.94 32.32
N VAL A 320 -68.92 24.81 32.58
CA VAL A 320 -68.34 23.47 32.38
C VAL A 320 -68.08 23.24 30.89
N GLN A 321 -66.81 23.03 30.52
CA GLN A 321 -66.37 22.80 29.14
C GLN A 321 -65.45 21.59 29.03
N MET A 322 -65.35 21.07 27.81
CA MET A 322 -64.41 20.01 27.45
C MET A 322 -63.04 20.62 27.14
N MET A 323 -62.07 20.50 28.05
CA MET A 323 -60.69 20.91 27.82
C MET A 323 -59.90 19.76 27.22
N SER A 324 -59.55 19.87 25.94
CA SER A 324 -58.80 18.84 25.22
C SER A 324 -57.51 19.36 24.57
N PRO A 325 -56.58 20.04 25.30
CA PRO A 325 -55.26 20.26 24.75
C PRO A 325 -54.60 18.90 24.51
N ARG A 326 -54.50 18.50 23.26
CA ARG A 326 -53.84 17.28 22.80
C ARG A 326 -52.57 17.65 22.07
N ASP A 327 -51.64 16.71 22.03
CA ASP A 327 -50.34 16.84 21.35
C ASP A 327 -49.55 18.06 21.80
N GLN A 328 -49.60 18.36 23.10
CA GLN A 328 -48.74 19.38 23.67
C GLN A 328 -47.30 18.89 23.68
N ASN A 329 -46.46 19.64 22.97
CA ASN A 329 -45.06 19.31 22.79
C ASN A 329 -44.17 20.08 23.77
N ARG A 330 -43.19 19.40 24.36
CA ARG A 330 -42.23 19.98 25.31
C ARG A 330 -40.84 19.43 25.06
N VAL A 331 -39.83 20.26 25.28
CA VAL A 331 -38.43 19.84 25.28
C VAL A 331 -37.93 19.94 26.71
N LEU A 332 -37.52 18.81 27.27
CA LEU A 332 -37.12 18.69 28.66
C LEU A 332 -35.72 18.07 28.75
N TYR A 333 -34.90 18.59 29.65
CA TYR A 333 -33.56 18.07 29.93
C TYR A 333 -33.56 17.23 31.20
N PHE A 334 -32.92 16.07 31.13
CA PHE A 334 -32.73 15.18 32.27
C PHE A 334 -31.24 15.03 32.56
N ALA A 335 -30.83 15.51 33.73
CA ALA A 335 -29.43 15.47 34.15
C ALA A 335 -28.95 14.06 34.53
N THR A 336 -29.86 13.19 34.95
CA THR A 336 -29.58 11.81 35.38
C THR A 336 -30.57 10.83 34.73
N PRO A 337 -30.16 9.57 34.48
CA PRO A 337 -31.09 8.49 34.18
C PRO A 337 -31.95 8.16 35.41
N GLY A 338 -33.17 7.69 35.21
CA GLY A 338 -34.04 7.27 36.32
C GLY A 338 -35.52 7.24 35.98
N THR A 339 -36.33 6.88 36.97
CA THR A 339 -37.79 6.92 36.89
C THR A 339 -38.28 8.22 37.52
N TYR A 340 -38.98 9.03 36.73
CA TYR A 340 -39.50 10.32 37.19
C TYR A 340 -41.02 10.26 37.28
N PRO A 341 -41.60 10.53 38.48
CA PRO A 341 -43.04 10.55 38.63
C PRO A 341 -43.65 11.73 37.88
N ILE A 342 -44.77 11.47 37.23
CA ILE A 342 -45.65 12.51 36.74
C ILE A 342 -46.55 12.89 37.92
N ILE A 343 -46.65 14.19 38.16
CA ILE A 343 -47.50 14.76 39.19
C ILE A 343 -48.41 15.79 38.56
N ALA A 344 -49.56 15.99 39.20
CA ALA A 344 -50.59 16.87 38.71
C ALA A 344 -50.84 18.02 39.68
N THR A 345 -51.23 19.17 39.13
CA THR A 345 -51.55 20.37 39.88
C THR A 345 -52.85 20.96 39.37
N LYS A 346 -53.62 21.56 40.28
CA LYS A 346 -54.75 22.42 39.94
C LYS A 346 -54.80 23.67 40.82
N THR A 347 -55.31 24.77 40.28
CA THR A 347 -55.28 26.07 40.97
C THR A 347 -56.43 26.26 41.96
N ASN A 348 -57.63 25.77 41.64
CA ASN A 348 -58.85 25.98 42.42
C ASN A 348 -59.45 24.68 42.99
N ALA A 349 -60.46 24.86 43.86
CA ALA A 349 -61.26 23.83 44.54
C ALA A 349 -62.14 22.94 43.63
N VAL A 350 -62.06 23.11 42.32
CA VAL A 350 -62.91 22.41 41.36
C VAL A 350 -62.43 20.98 41.16
N VAL A 351 -63.34 20.02 41.34
CA VAL A 351 -63.17 18.63 40.92
C VAL A 351 -63.74 18.50 39.49
N PRO A 352 -62.97 18.00 38.51
CA PRO A 352 -63.48 17.76 37.17
C PRO A 352 -64.71 16.83 37.18
N THR A 353 -65.73 17.18 36.39
CA THR A 353 -66.91 16.32 36.19
C THR A 353 -66.59 15.14 35.26
N GLY A 354 -65.52 15.23 34.47
CA GLY A 354 -64.99 14.12 33.68
C GLY A 354 -63.46 14.17 33.62
N PHE A 355 -62.81 13.04 33.89
CA PHE A 355 -61.36 12.90 33.83
C PHE A 355 -60.97 11.80 32.84
N ASN A 356 -60.00 12.09 31.97
CA ASN A 356 -59.50 11.15 30.98
C ASN A 356 -60.59 10.57 30.05
N ILE A 357 -61.51 11.42 29.61
CA ILE A 357 -62.74 11.01 28.90
C ILE A 357 -62.64 11.04 27.37
N GLY A 358 -61.49 11.40 26.80
CA GLY A 358 -61.34 11.53 25.35
C GLY A 358 -60.71 10.31 24.69
N ASN A 359 -60.68 10.31 23.35
CA ASN A 359 -60.08 9.25 22.53
C ASN A 359 -58.95 9.81 21.63
N PRO A 360 -57.69 9.34 21.75
CA PRO A 360 -57.19 8.41 22.77
C PRO A 360 -57.31 8.97 24.20
N GLY A 361 -57.23 8.11 25.21
CA GLY A 361 -57.11 8.55 26.61
C GLY A 361 -55.76 9.28 26.86
N PHE A 362 -55.36 9.40 28.12
CA PHE A 362 -54.10 10.01 28.53
C PHE A 362 -52.92 9.32 27.86
N TYR A 363 -52.07 10.11 27.22
CA TYR A 363 -50.81 9.66 26.68
C TYR A 363 -49.69 10.63 27.02
N VAL A 364 -48.52 10.06 27.23
CA VAL A 364 -47.24 10.74 27.29
C VAL A 364 -46.26 9.87 26.54
N ASN A 365 -45.73 10.40 25.45
CA ASN A 365 -44.67 9.73 24.71
C ASN A 365 -43.45 10.65 24.65
N PHE A 366 -42.27 10.06 24.62
CA PHE A 366 -41.03 10.84 24.58
C PHE A 366 -39.93 10.14 23.80
N VAL A 367 -39.01 10.93 23.24
CA VAL A 367 -37.85 10.44 22.49
C VAL A 367 -36.63 11.30 22.78
N LYS A 368 -35.47 10.67 22.95
CA LYS A 368 -34.18 11.37 23.10
C LYS A 368 -33.74 11.90 21.75
N PHE A 369 -33.30 13.15 21.68
CA PHE A 369 -32.78 13.73 20.44
C PHE A 369 -31.39 14.36 20.58
N GLN A 370 -30.91 14.59 21.80
CA GLN A 370 -29.58 15.12 22.05
C GLN A 370 -29.06 14.66 23.43
N ASN A 371 -27.73 14.57 23.58
CA ASN A 371 -27.06 14.35 24.87
C ASN A 371 -27.00 15.61 25.74
#